data_AF-A0A8K1CUJ9-F1
#
_entry.id   AF-A0A8K1CUJ9-F1
#
_cell.length_a   1.000
_cell.length_b   1.000
_cell.length_c   1.000
_cell.angle_alpha   90.00
_cell.angle_beta   90.00
_cell.angle_gamma   90.00
#
_symmetry.space_group_name_H-M   'P 1'
#
loop_
_entity.id
_entity.type
_entity.pdbx_description
1 polymer ?
#
loop_
_entity_poly.entity_id
_entity_poly.type
_entity_poly.pdbx_seq_one_letter_code
_entity_poly.pdbx_strand_id
1 'polypeptide(L)' 'MWFSNYRQRLQLLVIAFFTFMAFAAADEAWMPWATLVVFLTMILLVDLLFLDSSQFQYNPDYKNWVRSVDPKY' A
#
# COMPACT_ATOMS: atom_id res chain seq x y z
N MET A 1 12.22 -4.69 -1.59
CA MET A 1 10.78 -5.00 -1.42
C MET A 1 10.57 -5.72 -0.09
N TRP A 2 10.49 -4.97 0.99
CA TRP A 2 10.01 -5.46 2.27
C TRP A 2 9.13 -4.35 2.85
N PHE A 3 8.05 -4.69 3.57
CA PHE A 3 7.05 -3.76 4.12
C PHE A 3 7.66 -2.77 5.13
N SER A 4 8.54 -1.89 4.66
CA SER A 4 9.31 -0.93 5.43
C SER A 4 8.45 0.29 5.76
N ASN A 5 7.55 0.64 4.85
CA ASN A 5 6.68 1.79 5.00
C ASN A 5 5.60 1.54 6.07
N TYR A 6 5.52 2.44 7.04
CA TYR A 6 4.52 2.41 8.11
C TYR A 6 3.08 2.33 7.56
N ARG A 7 2.80 3.05 6.46
CA ARG A 7 1.53 3.02 5.74
C ARG A 7 1.12 1.60 5.31
N GLN A 8 2.03 0.85 4.71
CA GLN A 8 1.78 -0.52 4.22
C GLN A 8 1.52 -1.48 5.39
N ARG A 9 2.22 -1.28 6.52
CA ARG A 9 1.99 -2.07 7.75
C ARG A 9 0.59 -1.83 8.32
N LEU A 10 0.14 -0.58 8.35
CA LEU A 10 -1.23 -0.26 8.76
C LEU A 10 -2.26 -0.86 7.81
N GLN A 11 -2.05 -0.78 6.50
CA GLN A 11 -2.94 -1.40 5.52
C GLN A 11 -3.04 -2.92 5.72
N LEU A 12 -1.92 -3.60 5.95
CA LEU A 12 -1.91 -5.03 6.26
C LEU A 12 -2.69 -5.37 7.54
N LEU A 13 -2.53 -4.58 8.61
CA LEU A 13 -3.30 -4.77 9.85
C LEU A 13 -4.80 -4.63 9.62
N VAL A 14 -5.21 -3.62 8.84
CA VAL A 14 -6.62 -3.39 8.49
C VAL A 14 -7.16 -4.55 7.66
N ILE A 15 -6.42 -5.02 6.66
CA ILE A 15 -6.80 -6.19 5.84
C ILE A 15 -6.96 -7.44 6.71
N ALA A 16 -6.00 -7.71 7.61
CA ALA A 16 -6.06 -8.86 8.50
C ALA A 16 -7.28 -8.79 9.43
N PHE A 17 -7.57 -7.60 9.98
CA PHE A 17 -8.74 -7.36 10.81
C PHE A 17 -10.06 -7.64 10.07
N PHE A 18 -10.23 -7.07 8.87
CA PHE A 18 -11.46 -7.28 8.09
C PHE A 18 -11.58 -8.70 7.54
N THR A 19 -10.46 -9.38 7.30
CA THR A 19 -10.46 -10.81 6.97
C THR A 19 -11.03 -11.60 8.14
N PHE A 20 -10.60 -11.32 9.38
CA PHE A 20 -11.17 -11.97 10.57
C PHE A 20 -12.66 -11.65 10.73
N MET A 21 -13.08 -10.40 10.51
CA MET A 21 -14.51 -10.04 10.53
C MET A 21 -15.32 -10.78 9.47
N ALA A 22 -14.78 -10.96 8.25
CA ALA A 22 -15.46 -11.71 7.19
C ALA A 22 -15.71 -13.17 7.59
N PHE A 23 -14.73 -13.80 8.26
CA PHE A 23 -14.90 -15.16 8.80
C PHE A 23 -15.83 -15.21 10.02
N ALA A 24 -15.81 -14.19 10.89
CA ALA A 24 -16.73 -14.12 12.03
C ALA A 24 -18.19 -13.93 11.60
N ALA A 25 -18.42 -13.29 10.46
CA ALA A 25 -19.72 -13.08 9.83
C ALA A 25 -20.21 -14.31 9.02
N ALA A 26 -19.68 -15.51 9.27
CA ALA A 26 -19.77 -16.73 8.45
C ALA A 26 -21.12 -16.96 7.74
N ASP A 27 -22.26 -16.86 8.44
CA ASP A 27 -23.58 -17.12 7.88
C ASP A 27 -24.32 -15.86 7.40
N GLU A 28 -24.05 -14.70 8.00
CA GLU A 28 -24.74 -13.44 7.69
C GLU A 28 -23.75 -12.39 7.20
N ALA A 29 -23.90 -11.98 5.95
CA ALA A 29 -23.15 -10.87 5.35
C ALA A 29 -21.62 -11.06 5.25
N TRP A 30 -21.10 -12.29 5.18
CA TRP A 30 -19.68 -12.51 4.84
C TRP A 30 -19.29 -11.94 3.47
N MET A 31 -20.22 -11.93 2.51
CA MET A 31 -20.00 -11.46 1.12
C MET A 31 -19.55 -9.99 1.03
N PRO A 32 -20.26 -9.01 1.65
CA PRO A 32 -19.79 -7.62 1.64
C PRO A 32 -18.45 -7.44 2.36
N TRP A 33 -18.18 -8.16 3.46
CA TRP A 33 -16.90 -8.09 4.14
C TRP A 33 -15.75 -8.65 3.31
N ALA A 34 -15.96 -9.79 2.62
CA ALA A 34 -15.00 -10.35 1.68
C ALA A 34 -14.74 -9.38 0.51
N THR A 35 -15.79 -8.75 -0.01
CA THR A 35 -15.68 -7.74 -1.08
C THR A 35 -14.82 -6.55 -0.63
N LEU A 36 -15.02 -6.07 0.59
CA LEU A 36 -14.21 -5.00 1.19
C LEU A 36 -12.74 -5.42 1.32
N VAL A 37 -12.46 -6.64 1.76
CA VAL A 37 -11.09 -7.20 1.84
C VAL A 37 -10.42 -7.23 0.46
N VAL A 38 -11.15 -7.61 -0.59
CA VAL A 38 -10.63 -7.59 -1.98
C VAL A 38 -10.25 -6.17 -2.40
N PHE A 39 -11.11 -5.17 -2.16
CA PHE A 39 -10.80 -3.77 -2.48
C PHE A 39 -9.58 -3.25 -1.70
N LEU A 40 -9.49 -3.53 -0.40
CA LEU A 40 -8.33 -3.16 0.41
C LEU A 40 -7.03 -3.80 -0.10
N THR A 41 -7.11 -5.06 -0.55
CA THR A 41 -5.97 -5.77 -1.12
C THR A 41 -5.53 -5.13 -2.44
N MET A 42 -6.47 -4.71 -3.30
CA MET A 42 -6.14 -3.98 -4.53
C MET A 42 -5.47 -2.64 -4.22
N ILE A 43 -5.92 -1.90 -3.19
CA ILE A 43 -5.27 -0.67 -2.75
C ILE A 43 -3.83 -0.94 -2.28
N LEU A 44 -3.60 -2.00 -1.52
CA LEU A 44 -2.26 -2.39 -1.09
C LEU A 44 -1.37 -2.73 -2.30
N LEU A 45 -1.90 -3.43 -3.31
CA LEU A 45 -1.14 -3.72 -4.53
C LEU A 45 -0.74 -2.43 -5.25
N VAL A 46 -1.67 -1.47 -5.39
CA VAL A 46 -1.34 -0.15 -5.98
C VAL A 46 -0.28 0.56 -5.13
N ASP A 47 -0.38 0.50 -3.81
CA ASP A 47 0.59 1.13 -2.91
C ASP A 47 2.00 0.55 -3.05
N LEU A 48 2.10 -0.77 -3.21
CA LEU A 48 3.37 -1.47 -3.39
C LEU A 48 3.98 -1.24 -4.77
N LEU A 49 3.14 -1.10 -5.80
CA LEU A 49 3.58 -1.01 -7.19
C LEU A 49 3.84 0.42 -7.67
N PHE A 50 3.21 1.43 -7.06
CA PHE A 50 3.26 2.81 -7.58
C PHE A 50 3.59 3.89 -6.54
N LEU A 51 3.51 3.59 -5.24
CA LEU A 51 3.63 4.59 -4.19
C LEU A 51 4.79 4.32 -3.23
N ASP A 52 5.74 3.49 -3.64
CA ASP A 52 6.95 3.26 -2.86
C ASP A 52 7.91 4.45 -2.97
N SER A 53 8.59 4.77 -1.87
CA SER A 53 9.49 5.93 -1.78
C SER A 53 10.73 5.80 -2.67
N SER A 54 11.09 4.57 -3.04
CA SER A 54 12.20 4.26 -3.94
C SER A 54 11.85 4.38 -5.42
N GLN A 55 10.58 4.59 -5.76
CA GLN A 55 10.14 4.69 -7.14
C GLN A 55 10.32 6.09 -7.73
N PHE A 56 10.29 6.15 -9.07
CA PHE A 56 10.52 7.36 -9.83
C PHE A 56 9.59 8.50 -9.38
N GLN A 57 10.18 9.51 -8.74
CA GLN A 57 9.49 10.76 -8.41
C GLN A 57 9.75 11.74 -9.55
N TYR A 58 8.69 12.10 -10.27
CA TYR A 58 8.78 13.13 -11.30
C TYR A 58 9.20 14.46 -10.65
N ASN A 59 10.36 14.98 -11.04
CA ASN A 59 10.85 16.27 -10.59
C ASN A 59 10.90 17.23 -11.80
N PRO A 60 10.06 18.27 -11.82
CA PRO A 60 10.02 19.21 -12.93
C PRO A 60 11.28 20.09 -13.03
N ASP A 61 12.06 20.21 -11.95
CA ASP A 61 13.33 20.94 -11.94
C ASP A 61 14.51 19.97 -12.04
N TYR A 62 15.15 19.96 -13.22
CA TYR A 62 16.34 19.16 -13.50
C TYR A 62 17.47 19.40 -12.48
N LYS A 63 17.66 20.64 -11.98
CA LYS A 63 18.73 20.93 -11.02
C LYS A 63 18.50 20.24 -9.68
N ASN A 64 17.25 20.16 -9.23
CA ASN A 64 16.90 19.47 -8.00
C ASN A 64 16.99 17.95 -8.16
N TRP A 65 16.61 17.43 -9.34
CA TRP A 65 16.80 16.03 -9.67
C TRP A 65 18.27 15.63 -9.62
N VAL A 66 19.16 16.35 -10.33
CA VAL A 66 20.61 16.07 -10.35
C VAL A 66 21.19 16.01 -8.94
N ARG A 67 20.83 16.96 -8.06
CA ARG A 67 21.27 16.95 -6.65
C ARG A 67 20.81 15.72 -5.87
N SER A 68 19.64 15.17 -6.19
CA SER A 68 19.10 13.99 -5.50
C SER A 68 19.71 12.66 -5.98
N VAL A 69 20.32 12.64 -7.17
CA VAL A 69 20.91 11.44 -7.77
C VAL A 69 22.44 11.43 -7.81
N ASP A 70 23.08 12.60 -7.70
CA ASP A 70 24.54 12.72 -7.76
C ASP A 70 25.16 12.59 -6.35
N PRO A 71 25.96 11.54 -6.07
CA PRO A 71 26.59 11.33 -4.76
C PRO A 71 27.71 12.33 -4.43
N LYS A 72 28.04 13.26 -5.34
CA LYS A 72 29.10 14.28 -5.16
C LYS A 72 28.60 15.66 -4.69
N TYR A 73 27.30 15.82 -4.43
CA TYR A 73 26.72 17.04 -3.85
C TYR A 73 26.28 16.87 -2.41
#